data_AF-A0AA42FP87-F1
#
_entry.id   AF-A0AA42FP87-F1
#
_cell.length_a   1.000
_cell.length_b   1.000
_cell.length_c   1.000
_cell.angle_alpha   90.00
_cell.angle_beta   90.00
_cell.angle_gamma   90.00
#
_symmetry.space_group_name_H-M   'P 1'
#
loop_
_entity.id
_entity.type
_entity.pdbx_description
1 polymer ?
#
loop_
_entity_poly.entity_id
_entity_poly.type
_entity_poly.pdbx_seq_one_letter_code
_entity_poly.pdbx_strand_id
1 'polypeptide(L)'
;MLFDIFRNLVHYGFHFLMPILFAYLFWRKNWKIAALIMIATMAIDLDHLLADPIFDPERCGIGFHPLHSLWAAIAYVVLLFMPSWKLKAVAVGCLFHLFTDSLDCYMGSLKKEMNAPITLSLAVTQCPISMPSLSVN
;
A
#
# COMPACT_ATOMS: atom_id res chain seq x y z
N MET A 1 0.78 -3.70 -21.37
CA MET A 1 1.70 -2.59 -21.66
C MET A 1 1.17 -1.23 -21.20
N LEU A 2 0.13 -0.65 -21.83
CA LEU A 2 -0.40 0.66 -21.41
C LEU A 2 -0.91 0.65 -19.96
N PHE A 3 -1.67 -0.39 -19.59
CA PHE A 3 -2.18 -0.57 -18.24
C PHE A 3 -1.07 -0.64 -17.19
N ASP A 4 0.01 -1.38 -17.46
CA ASP A 4 1.14 -1.54 -16.54
C ASP A 4 1.88 -0.22 -16.32
N ILE A 5 2.05 0.59 -17.38
CA ILE A 5 2.63 1.93 -17.29
C ILE A 5 1.76 2.82 -16.39
N PHE A 6 0.44 2.79 -16.59
CA PHE A 6 -0.49 3.56 -15.77
C PHE A 6 -0.47 3.11 -14.31
N ARG A 7 -0.49 1.79 -14.04
CA ARG A 7 -0.39 1.22 -12.70
C ARG A 7 0.87 1.70 -11.98
N ASN A 8 2.03 1.55 -12.62
CA ASN A 8 3.30 1.96 -12.03
C ASN A 8 3.37 3.48 -11.81
N LEU A 9 2.80 4.28 -12.72
CA LEU A 9 2.73 5.74 -12.56
C LEU A 9 1.88 6.12 -11.34
N VAL A 10 0.74 5.47 -11.14
CA VAL A 10 -0.10 5.69 -9.96
C VAL A 10 0.63 5.26 -8.69
N HIS A 11 1.18 4.04 -8.66
CA HIS A 11 1.85 3.48 -7.49
C HIS A 11 3.05 4.33 -7.04
N TYR A 12 4.05 4.53 -7.91
CA TYR A 12 5.23 5.34 -7.55
C TYR A 12 4.88 6.83 -7.42
N GLY A 13 3.99 7.35 -8.26
CA GLY A 13 3.54 8.73 -8.18
C GLY A 13 2.92 9.03 -6.81
N PHE A 14 2.10 8.12 -6.28
CA PHE A 14 1.46 8.32 -4.98
C PHE A 14 2.46 8.17 -3.85
N HIS A 15 3.33 7.17 -3.88
CA HIS A 15 4.37 6.99 -2.86
C HIS A 15 5.31 8.19 -2.70
N PHE A 16 5.58 8.96 -3.77
CA PHE A 16 6.52 10.09 -3.69
C PHE A 16 5.88 11.47 -3.74
N LEU A 17 4.83 11.70 -4.55
CA LEU A 17 4.25 13.03 -4.73
C LEU A 17 3.20 13.37 -3.66
N MET A 18 2.38 12.39 -3.26
CA MET A 18 1.30 12.64 -2.29
C MET A 18 1.83 12.95 -0.88
N PRO A 19 2.92 12.32 -0.38
CA PRO A 19 3.57 12.77 0.84
C PRO A 19 3.93 14.26 0.84
N ILE A 20 4.42 14.78 -0.29
CA ILE A 20 4.76 16.21 -0.41
C ILE A 20 3.49 17.06 -0.31
N LEU A 21 2.42 16.66 -1.00
CA LEU A 21 1.13 17.35 -0.96
C LEU A 21 0.55 17.35 0.47
N PHE A 22 0.48 16.20 1.14
CA PHE A 22 -0.01 16.11 2.52
C PHE A 22 0.85 16.91 3.49
N ALA A 23 2.17 16.89 3.32
CA ALA A 23 3.06 17.66 4.16
C ALA A 23 2.78 19.16 4.05
N TYR A 24 2.57 19.63 2.82
CA TYR A 24 2.20 21.00 2.54
C TYR A 24 0.85 21.38 3.15
N LEU A 25 -0.17 20.53 3.00
CA LEU A 25 -1.52 20.81 3.49
C LEU A 25 -1.63 20.79 5.03
N PHE A 26 -1.05 19.78 5.69
CA PHE A 26 -1.26 19.54 7.12
C PHE A 26 -0.14 20.09 8.02
N TRP A 27 1.09 20.20 7.53
CA TRP A 27 2.25 20.67 8.31
C TRP A 27 2.87 21.96 7.76
N ARG A 28 2.07 22.85 7.16
CA ARG A 28 2.48 24.13 6.53
C ARG A 28 3.80 24.76 7.00
N LYS A 29 3.99 24.99 8.31
CA LYS A 29 5.23 25.59 8.85
C LYS A 29 6.47 24.70 8.71
N ASN A 30 6.31 23.38 8.81
CA ASN A 30 7.36 22.37 8.79
C ASN A 30 7.22 21.41 7.59
N TRP A 31 6.57 21.83 6.50
CA TRP A 31 6.16 20.93 5.42
C TRP A 31 7.33 20.17 4.80
N LYS A 32 8.50 20.79 4.66
CA LYS A 32 9.70 20.12 4.13
C LYS A 32 10.12 18.93 4.99
N ILE A 33 10.10 19.12 6.31
CA ILE A 33 10.47 18.06 7.26
C ILE A 33 9.40 16.98 7.28
N ALA A 34 8.12 17.36 7.29
CA ALA A 34 7.01 16.39 7.23
C ALA A 34 7.04 15.57 5.93
N ALA A 35 7.37 16.19 4.79
CA ALA A 35 7.53 15.50 3.51
C ALA A 35 8.68 14.50 3.58
N LEU A 36 9.85 14.91 4.08
CA LEU A 36 10.99 14.00 4.26
C LEU A 36 10.66 12.83 5.20
N ILE A 37 9.93 13.08 6.29
CA ILE A 37 9.48 12.02 7.20
C ILE A 37 8.56 11.03 6.49
N MET A 38 7.56 11.51 5.75
CA MET A 38 6.63 10.63 5.04
C MET A 38 7.28 9.90 3.86
N ILE A 39 8.23 10.51 3.16
CA ILE A 39 9.01 9.79 2.13
C ILE A 39 9.91 8.73 2.81
N ALA A 40 10.45 9.02 3.99
CA ALA A 40 11.24 8.03 4.72
C ALA A 40 10.42 6.81 5.19
N THR A 41 9.08 6.89 5.25
CA THR A 41 8.25 5.72 5.58
C THR A 41 8.20 4.68 4.48
N MET A 42 8.72 4.95 3.27
CA MET A 42 8.98 3.90 2.27
C MET A 42 9.91 2.80 2.83
N ALA A 43 10.64 3.06 3.92
CA ALA A 43 11.40 2.05 4.63
C ALA A 43 10.55 0.86 5.15
N ILE A 44 9.22 0.95 5.20
CA ILE A 44 8.40 -0.22 5.57
C ILE A 44 8.46 -1.33 4.51
N ASP A 45 8.74 -1.00 3.25
CA ASP A 45 9.00 -1.97 2.16
C ASP A 45 10.19 -2.89 2.43
N LEU A 46 11.07 -2.54 3.38
CA LEU A 46 12.20 -3.40 3.73
C LEU A 46 11.72 -4.75 4.30
N ASP A 47 10.47 -4.86 4.74
CA ASP A 47 9.87 -6.14 5.15
C ASP A 47 9.64 -7.12 3.98
N HIS A 48 9.76 -6.66 2.73
CA HIS A 48 9.77 -7.52 1.55
C HIS A 48 10.97 -8.47 1.52
N LEU A 49 12.08 -8.08 2.15
CA LEU A 49 13.27 -8.94 2.29
C LEU A 49 13.00 -10.20 3.14
N LEU A 50 11.86 -10.25 3.85
CA LEU A 50 11.42 -11.40 4.64
C LEU A 50 10.61 -12.41 3.82
N ALA A 51 10.31 -12.11 2.55
CA ALA A 51 9.49 -12.96 1.69
C ALA A 51 10.30 -13.95 0.86
N ASP A 52 9.67 -15.08 0.52
CA ASP A 52 10.16 -16.03 -0.49
C ASP A 52 9.04 -16.31 -1.52
N PRO A 53 9.21 -15.96 -2.81
CA PRO A 53 10.35 -15.21 -3.36
C PRO A 53 10.33 -13.75 -2.90
N ILE A 54 11.52 -13.15 -2.78
CA ILE A 54 11.69 -11.74 -2.37
C ILE A 54 10.90 -10.81 -3.32
N PHE A 55 11.07 -10.99 -4.63
CA PHE A 55 10.38 -10.21 -5.65
C PHE A 55 9.39 -11.06 -6.43
N ASP A 56 8.12 -10.66 -6.40
CA ASP A 56 7.04 -11.23 -7.22
C ASP A 56 6.15 -10.08 -7.73
N PRO A 57 6.13 -9.77 -9.04
CA PRO A 57 5.36 -8.66 -9.60
C PRO A 57 3.85 -8.92 -9.66
N GLU A 58 3.39 -10.15 -9.40
CA GLU A 58 1.99 -10.56 -9.46
C GLU A 58 1.36 -10.78 -8.08
N ARG A 59 2.14 -10.62 -7.00
CA ARG A 59 1.72 -10.75 -5.60
C ARG A 59 1.17 -9.43 -5.05
N CYS A 60 0.11 -9.53 -4.25
CA CYS A 60 -0.32 -8.42 -3.41
C CYS A 60 0.47 -8.42 -2.09
N GLY A 61 1.15 -7.31 -1.76
CA GLY A 61 1.94 -7.17 -0.53
C GLY A 61 1.12 -6.97 0.74
N ILE A 62 -0.12 -6.45 0.61
CA ILE A 62 -1.01 -6.19 1.75
C ILE A 62 -1.44 -7.50 2.41
N GLY A 63 -1.23 -7.59 3.73
CA GLY A 63 -1.51 -8.77 4.54
C GLY A 63 -0.48 -9.89 4.40
N PHE A 64 0.46 -9.79 3.45
CA PHE A 64 1.53 -10.76 3.26
C PHE A 64 2.77 -10.42 4.08
N HIS A 65 3.14 -9.14 4.16
CA HIS A 65 4.31 -8.70 4.91
C HIS A 65 3.94 -8.15 6.30
N PRO A 66 4.83 -8.29 7.31
CA PRO A 66 4.52 -7.87 8.69
C PRO A 66 4.12 -6.40 8.84
N LEU A 67 4.80 -5.47 8.16
CA LEU A 67 4.51 -4.03 8.20
C LEU A 67 3.36 -3.63 7.26
N HIS A 68 2.97 -4.54 6.39
CA HIS A 68 1.80 -4.42 5.50
C HIS A 68 0.56 -5.17 6.04
N SER A 69 0.60 -5.58 7.30
CA SER A 69 -0.47 -6.33 7.95
C SER A 69 -1.56 -5.43 8.55
N LEU A 70 -2.73 -6.02 8.84
CA LEU A 70 -3.79 -5.34 9.59
C LEU A 70 -3.29 -4.84 10.96
N TRP A 71 -2.42 -5.61 11.62
CA TRP A 71 -1.83 -5.22 12.90
C TRP A 71 -0.94 -3.98 12.79
N ALA A 72 -0.15 -3.90 11.71
CA ALA A 72 0.64 -2.70 11.41
C ALA A 72 -0.26 -1.49 11.11
N ALA A 73 -1.32 -1.67 10.31
CA ALA A 73 -2.29 -0.62 10.04
C ALA A 73 -2.92 -0.05 11.33
N ILE A 74 -3.35 -0.93 12.25
CA ILE A 74 -3.86 -0.52 13.57
C ILE A 74 -2.80 0.27 14.35
N ALA A 75 -1.55 -0.19 14.39
CA ALA A 75 -0.47 0.52 15.06
C ALA A 75 -0.23 1.93 14.46
N TYR A 76 -0.29 2.07 13.14
CA TYR A 76 -0.18 3.36 12.47
C TYR A 76 -1.36 4.28 12.77
N VAL A 77 -2.59 3.74 12.84
CA VAL A 77 -3.77 4.51 13.29
C VAL A 77 -3.59 4.99 14.73
N VAL A 78 -3.10 4.15 15.65
CA VAL A 78 -2.81 4.56 17.03
C VAL A 78 -1.75 5.67 17.06
N LEU A 79 -0.71 5.55 16.24
CA LEU A 79 0.35 6.55 16.13
C LEU A 79 -0.17 7.93 15.69
N LEU A 80 -1.26 7.97 14.92
CA LEU A 80 -1.91 9.22 14.48
C LEU A 80 -2.50 10.03 15.64
N PHE A 81 -2.88 9.38 16.74
CA PHE A 81 -3.46 10.05 17.92
C PHE A 81 -2.40 10.57 18.90
N MET A 82 -1.11 10.27 18.67
CA MET A 82 -0.03 10.75 19.53
C MET A 82 0.14 12.28 19.43
N PRO A 83 0.55 12.96 20.52
CA PRO A 83 0.63 14.43 20.55
C PRO A 83 1.75 15.01 19.67
N SER A 84 2.77 14.21 19.32
CA SER A 84 3.88 14.66 18.49
C SER A 84 3.50 14.77 17.03
N TRP A 85 3.64 15.98 16.46
CA TRP A 85 3.38 16.21 15.03
C TRP A 85 4.26 15.37 14.11
N LYS A 86 5.47 14.99 14.55
CA LYS A 86 6.38 14.12 13.79
C LYS A 86 5.85 12.68 13.73
N LEU A 87 5.33 12.17 14.85
CA LEU A 87 4.71 10.83 14.90
C LEU A 87 3.45 10.79 14.04
N LYS A 88 2.66 11.87 14.03
CA LYS A 88 1.53 12.00 13.11
C LYS A 88 1.96 11.98 11.64
N ALA A 89 3.09 12.62 11.30
CA ALA A 89 3.62 12.56 9.94
C ALA A 89 4.07 11.13 9.58
N VAL A 90 4.74 10.40 10.49
CA VAL A 90 5.06 8.97 10.29
C VAL A 90 3.77 8.16 10.09
N ALA A 91 2.77 8.36 10.94
CA ALA A 91 1.49 7.64 10.85
C ALA A 91 0.80 7.87 9.49
N VAL A 92 0.69 9.13 9.05
CA VAL A 92 0.10 9.47 7.75
C VAL A 92 0.92 8.88 6.60
N GLY A 93 2.26 8.93 6.68
CA GLY A 93 3.15 8.31 5.69
C GLY A 93 2.91 6.81 5.57
N CYS A 94 2.96 6.07 6.68
CA CYS A 94 2.72 4.63 6.68
C CYS A 94 1.30 4.26 6.23
N LEU A 95 0.26 4.97 6.70
CA LEU A 95 -1.12 4.69 6.30
C LEU A 95 -1.35 4.96 4.81
N PHE A 96 -0.78 6.03 4.28
CA PHE A 96 -0.91 6.35 2.87
C PHE A 96 -0.09 5.41 1.98
N HIS A 97 1.04 4.91 2.49
CA HIS A 97 1.81 3.85 1.85
C HIS A 97 0.94 2.58 1.70
N LEU A 98 0.35 2.08 2.80
CA LEU A 98 -0.57 0.93 2.75
C LEU A 98 -1.76 1.15 1.81
N PHE A 99 -2.31 2.36 1.78
CA PHE A 99 -3.37 2.72 0.84
C PHE A 99 -2.90 2.61 -0.61
N THR A 100 -1.71 3.10 -0.91
CA THR A 100 -1.13 3.07 -2.25
C THR A 100 -0.87 1.62 -2.72
N ASP A 101 -0.39 0.75 -1.84
CA ASP A 101 -0.19 -0.66 -2.19
C ASP A 101 -1.51 -1.42 -2.33
N SER A 102 -2.51 -1.06 -1.50
CA SER A 102 -3.86 -1.60 -1.65
C SER A 102 -4.46 -1.25 -3.02
N LEU A 103 -4.22 -0.02 -3.50
CA LEU A 103 -4.61 0.38 -4.85
C LEU A 103 -3.86 -0.42 -5.92
N ASP A 104 -2.56 -0.64 -5.76
CA ASP A 104 -1.79 -1.46 -6.71
C ASP A 104 -2.31 -2.91 -6.77
N CYS A 105 -2.60 -3.51 -5.61
CA CYS A 105 -3.23 -4.83 -5.51
C CYS A 105 -4.58 -4.87 -6.23
N TYR A 106 -5.42 -3.85 -6.05
CA TYR A 106 -6.72 -3.75 -6.72
C TYR A 106 -6.56 -3.65 -8.24
N MET A 107 -5.66 -2.80 -8.72
CA MET A 107 -5.36 -2.68 -10.15
C MET A 107 -4.77 -3.97 -10.73
N GLY A 108 -3.92 -4.67 -9.98
CA GLY A 108 -3.40 -5.99 -10.35
C GLY A 108 -4.52 -7.04 -10.49
N SER A 109 -5.50 -7.03 -9.58
CA SER A 109 -6.69 -7.90 -9.67
C SER A 109 -7.52 -7.59 -10.92
N LEU A 110 -7.81 -6.31 -11.18
CA LEU A 110 -8.54 -5.89 -12.39
C LEU A 110 -7.83 -6.33 -13.68
N LYS A 111 -6.50 -6.26 -13.72
CA LYS A 111 -5.71 -6.77 -14.85
C LYS A 111 -5.90 -8.27 -15.05
N LYS A 112 -5.92 -9.07 -13.96
CA LYS A 112 -6.14 -10.51 -14.05
C LYS A 112 -7.52 -10.83 -14.63
N GLU A 113 -8.56 -10.13 -14.16
CA GLU A 113 -9.93 -10.29 -14.67
C GLU A 113 -10.07 -9.93 -16.17
N MET A 114 -9.45 -8.83 -16.60
CA MET A 114 -9.49 -8.41 -18.01
C MET A 114 -8.78 -9.38 -18.97
N ASN A 115 -7.83 -10.16 -18.45
CA ASN A 115 -7.05 -11.12 -19.24
C ASN A 115 -7.56 -12.56 -19.10
N ALA A 116 -8.60 -12.80 -18.29
CA ALA A 116 -9.17 -14.12 -18.10
C ALA A 116 -9.96 -14.56 -19.35
N PRO A 117 -9.81 -15.82 -19.82
CA PRO A 117 -10.61 -16.32 -20.92
C PRO A 117 -12.10 -16.37 -20.55
N ILE A 118 -12.98 -16.10 -21.52
CA ILE A 118 -14.43 -15.91 -21.37
C ILE A 118 -15.14 -17.06 -20.61
N THR A 119 -14.59 -18.28 -20.65
CA THR A 119 -15.12 -19.44 -19.91
C THR A 119 -14.98 -19.33 -18.38
N LEU A 120 -14.08 -18.47 -17.88
CA LEU A 120 -13.86 -18.26 -16.44
C LEU A 120 -14.79 -17.19 -15.85
N SER A 121 -15.33 -16.29 -16.69
CA SER A 121 -16.13 -15.14 -16.25
C SER A 121 -17.49 -15.53 -15.64
N LEU A 122 -18.03 -16.71 -15.98
CA LEU A 122 -19.25 -17.25 -15.36
C LEU A 122 -19.02 -17.93 -14.00
N ALA A 123 -17.77 -18.20 -13.61
CA ALA A 123 -17.45 -18.73 -12.27
C ALA A 123 -17.18 -17.62 -11.23
N VAL A 124 -16.79 -16.41 -11.68
CA VAL A 124 -16.37 -15.29 -10.80
C VAL A 124 -17.54 -14.40 -10.36
N THR A 125 -18.77 -14.60 -10.86
CA THR A 125 -19.98 -13.95 -10.30
C THR A 125 -20.27 -14.32 -8.84
N GLN A 126 -19.48 -15.20 -8.22
CA GLN A 126 -19.38 -15.29 -6.78
C GLN A 126 -18.19 -14.46 -6.31
N CYS A 127 -18.47 -13.22 -5.93
CA CYS A 127 -17.67 -12.54 -4.93
C CYS A 127 -17.84 -13.28 -3.60
N PRO A 128 -16.80 -13.92 -3.05
CA PRO A 128 -16.51 -13.75 -1.66
C PRO A 128 -15.42 -12.69 -1.58
N ILE A 129 -15.61 -11.77 -0.66
CA ILE A 129 -14.51 -11.07 0.00
C ILE A 129 -13.61 -12.17 0.58
N SER A 130 -12.69 -12.72 -0.21
CA SER A 130 -11.75 -13.74 0.28
C SER A 130 -10.71 -13.02 1.10
N MET A 131 -11.00 -12.95 2.40
CA MET A 131 -9.98 -12.87 3.45
C MET A 131 -8.82 -13.82 3.12
N PRO A 132 -7.58 -13.48 3.49
CA PRO A 132 -6.46 -14.40 3.32
C PRO A 132 -6.77 -15.67 4.12
N SER A 133 -6.69 -16.80 3.43
CA SER A 133 -6.77 -18.12 4.04
C SER A 133 -5.70 -18.23 5.12
N LEU A 134 -6.15 -18.41 6.37
CA LEU A 134 -5.36 -19.02 7.44
C LEU A 134 -4.81 -20.35 6.94
N SER A 135 -3.57 -20.37 6.44
CA SER A 135 -2.79 -21.59 6.36
C SER A 135 -2.25 -21.86 7.76
N VAL A 136 -2.99 -22.67 8.51
CA VAL A 136 -2.47 -23.41 9.64
C VAL A 136 -1.44 -24.40 9.08
N ASN A 137 -0.19 -24.21 9.44
CA ASN A 137 0.82 -25.26 9.59
C ASN A 137 1.54 -25.01 10.92
#